data_AF-A0AAV5V676-F1
#
_entry.id   AF-A0AAV5V676-F1
#
_cell.length_a   1.000
_cell.length_b   1.000
_cell.length_c   1.000
_cell.angle_alpha   90.00
_cell.angle_beta   90.00
_cell.angle_gamma   90.00
#
_symmetry.space_group_name_H-M   'P 1'
#
loop_
_entity.id
_entity.type
_entity.pdbx_description
1 polymer ?
#
loop_
_entity_poly.entity_id
_entity_poly.type
_entity_poly.pdbx_seq_one_letter_code
_entity_poly.pdbx_strand_id
1 'polypeptide(L)'
;VGHALGTIVFAYYTLVTQKFRNALILGRILSASGCILYLSIEFYSKPLRRFIFLTSFLLNALGEGSTCVIRSYVPRTSTGGDRQTAYSLVSAANMLAIICGPASSIVFT
;
A
#
# COMPACT_ATOMS: atom_id res chain seq x y z
N VAL A 1 -7.07 -9.57 5.29
CA VAL A 1 -6.05 -10.26 6.12
C VAL A 1 -4.64 -9.78 5.84
N GLY A 2 -4.13 -9.89 4.60
CA GLY A 2 -2.78 -9.42 4.25
C GLY A 2 -2.51 -7.95 4.62
N HIS A 3 -3.45 -7.05 4.33
CA HIS A 3 -3.35 -5.64 4.73
C HIS A 3 -3.24 -5.46 6.25
N ALA A 4 -4.07 -6.15 7.04
CA ALA A 4 -4.02 -6.07 8.51
C ALA A 4 -2.66 -6.54 9.06
N LEU A 5 -2.14 -7.66 8.57
CA LEU A 5 -0.80 -8.14 8.95
C LEU A 5 0.28 -7.12 8.56
N GLY A 6 0.20 -6.56 7.35
CA GLY A 6 1.11 -5.53 6.88
C GLY A 6 1.07 -4.30 7.80
N THR A 7 -0.11 -3.81 8.16
CA THR A 7 -0.25 -2.66 9.06
C THR A 7 0.37 -2.91 10.43
N ILE A 8 0.22 -4.10 11.01
CA ILE A 8 0.80 -4.44 12.32
C ILE A 8 2.33 -4.48 12.22
N VAL A 9 2.86 -5.15 11.20
CA VAL A 9 4.31 -5.28 10.99
C VAL A 9 4.96 -3.92 10.74
N PHE A 10 4.39 -3.10 9.84
CA PHE A 10 4.93 -1.78 9.53
C PHE A 10 4.74 -0.78 10.68
N ALA A 11 3.66 -0.89 11.46
CA ALA A 11 3.47 -0.09 12.67
C ALA A 11 4.52 -0.43 13.73
N TYR A 12 4.76 -1.72 13.99
CA TYR A 12 5.79 -2.18 14.93
C TYR A 12 7.19 -1.75 14.47
N TYR A 13 7.52 -1.96 13.19
CA TYR A 13 8.81 -1.57 12.62
C TYR A 13 9.07 -0.05 12.74
N THR A 14 8.04 0.76 12.48
CA THR A 14 8.13 2.22 12.61
C THR A 14 8.30 2.64 14.07
N LEU A 15 7.62 1.97 15.02
CA LEU A 15 7.75 2.23 16.44
C LEU A 15 9.19 2.02 16.93
N VAL A 16 9.82 0.92 16.54
CA VAL A 16 11.19 0.57 16.94
C VAL A 16 12.23 1.44 16.24
N THR A 17 12.09 1.67 14.94
CA THR A 17 13.13 2.33 14.14
C THR A 17 13.02 3.86 14.17
N GLN A 18 11.82 4.41 14.44
CA GLN A 18 11.47 5.84 14.31
C GLN A 18 11.77 6.45 12.92
N LYS A 19 12.13 5.61 11.92
CA LYS A 19 12.47 6.00 10.55
C LYS A 19 11.30 5.72 9.61
N PHE A 20 10.38 6.68 9.54
CA PHE A 20 9.18 6.63 8.70
C PHE A 20 9.49 6.45 7.20
N ARG A 21 10.52 7.15 6.69
CA ARG A 21 10.92 7.06 5.27
C ARG A 21 11.29 5.64 4.85
N ASN A 22 12.07 4.94 5.68
CA ASN A 22 12.52 3.59 5.36
C ASN A 22 11.35 2.60 5.34
N ALA A 23 10.41 2.73 6.27
CA ALA A 23 9.21 1.89 6.30
C ALA A 23 8.34 2.08 5.03
N LEU A 24 8.18 3.32 4.56
CA LEU A 24 7.43 3.61 3.34
C LEU A 24 8.13 3.08 2.09
N ILE A 25 9.45 3.24 1.99
CA ILE A 25 10.24 2.71 0.86
C ILE A 25 10.13 1.17 0.82
N LEU A 26 10.27 0.50 1.96
CA LEU A 26 10.12 -0.95 2.06
C LEU A 26 8.73 -1.42 1.61
N GLY A 27 7.66 -0.72 2.04
CA GLY A 27 6.30 -1.00 1.60
C GLY A 27 6.14 -0.89 0.08
N ARG A 28 6.72 0.16 -0.54
CA ARG A 28 6.67 0.35 -2.00
C ARG A 28 7.48 -0.68 -2.77
N ILE A 29 8.65 -1.10 -2.26
CA ILE A 29 9.44 -2.18 -2.86
C ILE A 29 8.65 -3.49 -2.83
N LEU A 30 7.94 -3.76 -1.73
CA LEU A 30 7.10 -4.96 -1.58
C LEU A 30 5.90 -4.96 -2.56
N SER A 31 5.25 -3.81 -2.74
CA SER A 31 4.20 -3.67 -3.75
C SER A 31 4.74 -3.82 -5.17
N ALA A 32 5.90 -3.22 -5.46
CA ALA A 32 6.55 -3.34 -6.77
C ALA A 32 6.90 -4.80 -7.10
N SER A 33 7.45 -5.55 -6.13
CA SER A 33 7.73 -6.97 -6.33
C SER A 33 6.46 -7.80 -6.53
N GLY A 34 5.37 -7.47 -5.83
CA GLY A 34 4.05 -8.05 -6.08
C GLY A 34 3.55 -7.81 -7.50
N CYS A 35 3.68 -6.59 -8.02
CA CYS A 35 3.31 -6.26 -9.40
C CYS A 35 4.20 -6.97 -10.44
N ILE A 36 5.51 -7.10 -10.20
CA ILE A 36 6.42 -7.81 -11.10
C ILE A 36 6.05 -9.30 -11.18
N LEU A 37 5.75 -9.92 -10.04
CA LEU A 37 5.27 -11.30 -9.99
C LEU A 37 3.93 -11.48 -10.70
N TYR A 38 3.04 -10.50 -10.56
CA TYR A 38 1.76 -10.50 -11.27
C TYR A 38 1.93 -10.42 -12.79
N LEU A 39 2.82 -9.56 -13.29
CA LEU A 39 3.13 -9.46 -14.73
C LEU A 39 3.77 -10.74 -15.28
N SER A 40 4.57 -11.41 -14.46
CA SER A 40 5.26 -12.64 -14.85
C SER A 40 4.36 -13.88 -14.84
N ILE A 41 3.08 -13.74 -14.48
CA ILE A 41 2.17 -14.87 -14.26
C ILE A 41 1.88 -15.68 -15.53
N GLU A 42 2.01 -15.06 -16.69
CA GLU A 42 1.70 -15.66 -17.99
C GLU A 42 2.73 -16.69 -18.44
N PHE A 43 3.94 -16.63 -17.87
CA PHE A 43 5.02 -17.58 -18.16
C PHE A 43 4.88 -18.93 -17.42
N TYR A 44 3.93 -19.05 -16.48
CA TYR A 44 3.82 -20.25 -15.62
C TYR A 44 2.63 -21.15 -15.98
N SER A 45 2.82 -22.46 -15.80
CA SER A 45 1.80 -23.49 -16.01
C SER A 45 0.55 -23.31 -15.14
N LYS A 46 -0.61 -23.69 -15.68
CA LYS A 46 -1.95 -23.55 -15.05
C LYS A 46 -2.05 -23.89 -13.55
N PRO A 47 -1.47 -24.98 -13.01
CA PRO A 47 -1.58 -25.28 -11.58
C PRO A 47 -0.81 -24.31 -10.67
N LEU A 48 0.35 -23.80 -11.11
CA LEU A 48 1.18 -22.85 -10.35
C LEU A 48 0.62 -21.42 -10.43
N ARG A 49 -0.12 -21.10 -11.49
CA ARG A 49 -0.72 -19.77 -11.73
C ARG A 49 -1.56 -19.28 -10.55
N ARG A 50 -2.36 -20.15 -9.93
CA ARG A 50 -3.21 -19.80 -8.78
C ARG A 50 -2.38 -19.40 -7.56
N PHE A 51 -1.32 -20.14 -7.27
CA PHE A 51 -0.45 -19.83 -6.13
C PHE A 51 0.33 -18.54 -6.35
N ILE A 52 0.84 -18.32 -7.56
CA ILE A 52 1.56 -17.08 -7.91
C ILE A 52 0.63 -15.87 -7.83
N PHE A 53 -0.60 -15.98 -8.33
CA PHE A 53 -1.61 -14.93 -8.19
C PHE A 53 -1.85 -14.59 -6.71
N LEU A 54 -2.11 -15.60 -5.88
CA LEU A 54 -2.37 -15.40 -4.45
C LEU A 54 -1.16 -14.77 -3.74
N THR A 55 0.06 -15.20 -4.05
CA THR A 55 1.29 -14.62 -3.49
C THR A 55 1.47 -13.17 -3.92
N SER A 56 1.26 -12.86 -5.21
CA SER A 56 1.37 -11.49 -5.73
C SER A 56 0.35 -10.55 -5.06
N PHE A 57 -0.87 -11.04 -4.85
CA PHE A 57 -1.92 -10.31 -4.16
C PHE A 57 -1.60 -10.12 -2.67
N LEU A 58 -1.04 -11.13 -2.02
CA LEU A 58 -0.61 -11.06 -0.62
C LEU A 58 0.50 -10.03 -0.43
N LEU A 59 1.51 -10.02 -1.31
CA LEU A 59 2.61 -9.04 -1.28
C LEU A 59 2.07 -7.62 -1.48
N ASN A 60 1.18 -7.41 -2.45
CA ASN A 60 0.56 -6.10 -2.63
C ASN A 60 -0.27 -5.68 -1.42
N ALA A 61 -1.07 -6.60 -0.87
CA ALA A 61 -1.86 -6.32 0.33
C ALA A 61 -0.98 -5.97 1.54
N LEU A 62 0.15 -6.66 1.73
CA LEU A 62 1.12 -6.35 2.77
C LEU A 62 1.77 -4.98 2.56
N GLY A 63 2.16 -4.65 1.31
CA GLY A 63 2.79 -3.38 0.96
C GLY A 63 1.86 -2.19 1.16
N GLU A 64 0.58 -2.34 0.82
CA GLU A 64 -0.48 -1.35 1.11
C GLU A 64 -0.63 -1.08 2.62
N GLY A 65 -0.28 -2.03 3.48
CA GLY A 65 -0.28 -1.83 4.94
C GLY A 65 0.68 -0.74 5.41
N SER A 66 1.69 -0.36 4.61
CA SER A 66 2.60 0.74 4.91
C SER A 66 1.92 2.12 4.93
N THR A 67 0.73 2.27 4.33
CA THR A 67 -0.05 3.52 4.35
C THR A 67 -0.47 3.96 5.76
N CYS A 68 -0.56 3.01 6.70
CA CYS A 68 -0.77 3.31 8.13
C CYS A 68 0.32 4.23 8.71
N VAL A 69 1.57 4.08 8.23
CA VAL A 69 2.72 4.89 8.66
C VAL A 69 2.56 6.36 8.26
N ILE A 70 1.90 6.64 7.13
CA ILE A 70 1.63 8.03 6.71
C ILE A 70 0.67 8.69 7.70
N ARG A 71 -0.37 7.98 8.15
CA ARG A 71 -1.35 8.51 9.12
C ARG A 71 -0.73 8.80 10.49
N SER A 72 0.31 8.05 10.89
CA SER A 72 1.07 8.33 12.12
C SER A 72 2.17 9.38 11.93
N TYR A 73 2.58 9.64 10.70
CA TYR A 73 3.56 10.68 10.35
C TYR A 73 2.95 12.09 10.28
N VAL A 74 1.76 12.25 9.67
CA VAL A 74 1.01 13.52 9.59
C VAL A 74 0.98 14.31 10.92
N PRO A 75 0.61 13.71 12.06
CA PRO A 75 0.55 14.44 13.32
C PRO A 75 1.93 14.90 13.81
N ARG A 76 3.02 14.25 13.39
CA ARG A 76 4.38 14.61 13.79
C ARG A 76 4.92 15.81 13.00
N THR A 77 4.41 16.05 11.79
CA THR A 77 4.84 17.15 10.92
C THR A 77 3.89 18.35 10.92
N SER A 78 2.63 18.16 11.33
CA SER A 78 1.60 19.20 11.28
C SER A 78 1.39 19.87 12.64
N THR A 79 1.19 21.19 12.61
CA THR A 79 0.75 22.01 13.74
C THR A 79 -0.71 21.72 14.09
N GLY A 80 -1.14 22.04 15.32
CA GLY A 80 -2.50 21.73 15.81
C GLY A 80 -3.64 22.29 14.94
N GLY A 81 -3.45 23.44 14.30
CA GLY A 81 -4.43 24.04 13.38
C GLY A 81 -4.52 23.36 12.01
N ASP A 82 -3.40 22.85 11.48
CA ASP A 82 -3.32 22.29 10.13
C ASP A 82 -3.53 20.77 10.08
N ARG A 83 -3.46 20.10 11.25
CA ARG A 83 -3.53 18.64 11.35
C ARG A 83 -4.81 18.07 10.74
N GLN A 84 -5.96 18.73 10.95
CA GLN A 84 -7.23 18.27 10.38
C GLN A 84 -7.24 18.38 8.85
N THR A 85 -6.74 19.49 8.29
CA THR A 85 -6.60 19.69 6.84
C THR A 85 -5.67 18.64 6.22
N ALA A 86 -4.55 18.33 6.87
CA ALA A 86 -3.61 17.31 6.40
C ALA A 86 -4.23 15.91 6.38
N TYR A 87 -5.00 15.52 7.42
CA TYR A 87 -5.71 14.24 7.42
C TYR A 87 -6.79 14.19 6.33
N SER A 88 -7.55 15.27 6.15
CA SER A 88 -8.55 15.38 5.08
C SER A 88 -7.92 15.21 3.70
N LEU A 89 -6.75 15.81 3.46
CA LEU A 89 -6.02 15.70 2.19
C LEU A 89 -5.55 14.26 1.93
N VAL A 90 -5.01 13.57 2.95
CA VAL A 90 -4.61 12.16 2.82
C VAL A 90 -5.83 11.26 2.53
N SER A 91 -6.96 11.52 3.18
CA SER A 91 -8.20 10.78 2.93
C SER A 91 -8.73 11.03 1.51
N ALA A 92 -8.73 12.29 1.06
CA ALA A 92 -9.14 12.67 -0.29
C ALA A 92 -8.25 12.02 -1.35
N ALA A 93 -6.93 12.03 -1.17
CA ALA A 93 -5.99 11.36 -2.07
C ALA A 93 -6.26 9.85 -2.18
N ASN A 94 -6.59 9.19 -1.06
CA ASN A 94 -6.95 7.78 -1.05
C ASN A 94 -8.27 7.51 -1.80
N MET A 95 -9.28 8.34 -1.62
CA MET A 95 -10.54 8.23 -2.36
C MET A 95 -10.34 8.44 -3.87
N LEU A 96 -9.54 9.43 -4.26
CA LEU A 96 -9.19 9.67 -5.67
C LEU A 96 -8.48 8.46 -6.28
N ALA A 97 -7.55 7.83 -5.55
CA ALA A 97 -6.87 6.62 -6.01
C ALA A 97 -7.86 5.46 -6.25
N ILE A 98 -8.85 5.28 -5.38
CA ILE A 98 -9.89 4.26 -5.53
C ILE A 98 -10.77 4.54 -6.76
N ILE A 99 -11.15 5.81 -6.98
CA ILE A 99 -11.99 6.22 -8.12
C ILE A 99 -11.24 6.06 -9.45
N CYS A 100 -9.93 6.26 -9.46
CA CYS A 100 -9.10 6.16 -10.65
C CYS A 100 -9.20 4.78 -11.33
N GLY A 101 -9.34 3.70 -10.54
CA GLY A 101 -9.51 2.34 -11.06
C GLY A 101 -10.74 2.21 -11.98
N PRO A 102 -11.96 2.38 -11.46
CA PRO A 102 -13.19 2.36 -12.27
C PRO A 102 -13.20 3.43 -13.37
N ALA A 103 -12.68 4.63 -13.10
CA ALA A 103 -12.62 5.69 -14.11
C ALA A 103 -11.80 5.28 -15.34
N SER A 104 -10.68 4.57 -15.13
CA SER A 104 -9.89 4.02 -16.24
C SER A 104 -10.69 3.01 -17.06
N SER A 105 -11.45 2.12 -16.41
CA SER A 105 -12.26 1.12 -17.12
C SER A 105 -13.35 1.74 -18.02
N ILE A 106 -13.92 2.89 -17.63
CA ILE A 106 -14.95 3.59 -18.41
C ILE A 106 -14.36 4.21 -19.68
N VAL A 107 -13.11 4.71 -19.62
CA VAL A 107 -12.45 5.34 -20.78
C VAL A 107 -12.11 4.31 -21.87
N PHE A 108 -11.83 3.06 -21.48
CA PHE A 108 -11.45 1.98 -22.40
C PHE A 108 -12.62 1.06 -22.81
N THR A 109 -13.85 1.40 -22.43
CA THR A 109 -15.09 0.73 -22.87
C THR A 109 -15.74 1.53 -23.99
#